data_AF-A0A2G6P1T3-F1
#
_entry.id   AF-A0A2G6P1T3-F1
#
_cell.length_a   1.000
_cell.length_b   1.000
_cell.length_c   1.000
_cell.angle_alpha   90.00
_cell.angle_beta   90.00
_cell.angle_gamma   90.00
#
_symmetry.space_group_name_H-M   'P 1'
#
loop_
_entity.id
_entity.type
_entity.pdbx_description
1 polymer ?
#
loop_
_entity_poly.entity_id
_entity_poly.type
_entity_poly.pdbx_seq_one_letter_code
_entity_poly.pdbx_strand_id
1 'polypeptide(L)'
;FYKILFAEKITLDYRAYLALKEAEGGDAIVQDAFLVISQKELADLLLKHEYFISKYPNSKLLKGVNSRYKSLQKTYLLGIDNSPVIDDSKGLLYAKAKKEFQRFVEAYPKSPTSKLVNVILAEKQIDYSTLYNKIEQLQNQFLYWL
;
A
#
# COMPACT_ATOMS: atom_id res chain seq x y z
N PHE A 1 -11.58 0.42 29.85
CA PHE A 1 -12.66 1.29 30.36
C PHE A 1 -13.41 2.02 29.22
N TYR A 2 -12.75 2.83 28.38
CA TYR A 2 -13.41 3.56 27.27
C TYR A 2 -14.04 2.69 26.15
N LYS A 3 -13.47 1.51 25.83
CA LYS A 3 -14.01 0.60 24.79
C LYS A 3 -15.44 0.11 25.07
N ILE A 4 -15.88 0.07 26.33
CA ILE A 4 -17.17 -0.51 26.74
C ILE A 4 -18.30 0.53 26.72
N LEU A 5 -18.01 1.80 27.06
CA LEU A 5 -19.02 2.88 27.14
C LEU A 5 -19.55 3.33 25.77
N PHE A 6 -18.81 3.10 24.69
CA PHE A 6 -19.21 3.46 23.32
C PHE A 6 -19.48 2.25 22.43
N ALA A 7 -19.41 1.03 22.98
CA ALA A 7 -19.52 -0.20 22.20
C ALA A 7 -20.85 -0.30 21.43
N GLU A 8 -21.92 0.39 21.82
CA GLU A 8 -23.19 0.40 21.08
C GLU A 8 -23.34 1.59 20.10
N LYS A 9 -22.43 2.58 20.15
CA LYS A 9 -22.47 3.79 19.32
C LYS A 9 -21.44 3.80 18.18
N ILE A 10 -20.58 2.79 18.10
CA ILE A 10 -19.53 2.71 17.09
C ILE A 10 -20.06 2.00 15.84
N THR A 11 -20.10 2.73 14.73
CA THR A 11 -20.48 2.24 13.41
C THR A 11 -19.52 1.16 12.90
N LEU A 12 -19.99 0.29 12.00
CA LEU A 12 -19.20 -0.85 11.49
C LEU A 12 -17.91 -0.40 10.79
N ASP A 13 -17.95 0.71 10.06
CA ASP A 13 -16.78 1.32 9.42
C ASP A 13 -15.76 1.79 10.46
N TYR A 14 -16.19 2.43 11.55
CA TYR A 14 -15.26 2.85 12.59
C TYR A 14 -14.59 1.67 13.29
N ARG A 15 -15.30 0.54 13.51
CA ARG A 15 -14.68 -0.69 14.02
C ARG A 15 -13.63 -1.25 13.06
N ALA A 16 -13.96 -1.30 11.77
CA ALA A 16 -13.02 -1.77 10.75
C ALA A 16 -11.79 -0.85 10.67
N TYR A 17 -11.98 0.46 10.86
CA TYR A 17 -10.89 1.43 10.91
C TYR A 17 -9.97 1.21 12.11
N LEU A 18 -10.52 0.96 13.30
CA LEU A 18 -9.71 0.63 14.48
C LEU A 18 -8.92 -0.66 14.27
N ALA A 19 -9.53 -1.70 13.69
CA ALA A 19 -8.84 -2.94 13.36
C ALA A 19 -7.74 -2.73 12.30
N LEU A 20 -7.97 -1.83 11.34
CA LEU A 20 -6.96 -1.43 10.37
C LEU A 20 -5.78 -0.74 11.06
N LYS A 21 -6.04 0.20 11.96
CA LYS A 21 -5.00 0.90 12.75
C LYS A 21 -4.20 -0.04 13.66
N GLU A 22 -4.88 -1.01 14.27
CA GLU A 22 -4.21 -2.06 15.05
C GLU A 22 -3.32 -2.93 14.17
N ALA A 23 -3.81 -3.32 12.98
CA ALA A 23 -3.02 -4.08 12.02
C ALA A 23 -1.79 -3.33 11.51
N GLU A 24 -1.85 -2.01 11.34
CA GLU A 24 -0.69 -1.18 10.98
C GLU A 24 0.38 -1.15 12.07
N GLY A 25 0.03 -1.45 13.33
CA GLY A 25 0.98 -1.37 14.45
C GLY A 25 1.43 0.05 14.78
N GLY A 26 0.72 1.08 14.30
CA GLY A 26 1.08 2.50 14.43
C GLY A 26 1.92 3.03 13.26
N ASP A 27 2.68 4.11 13.48
CA ASP A 27 3.52 4.75 12.45
C ASP A 27 4.85 4.03 12.22
N ALA A 28 5.14 2.97 12.97
CA ALA A 28 6.45 2.31 13.06
C ALA A 28 6.78 1.33 11.92
N ILE A 29 6.10 1.43 10.77
CA ILE A 29 6.35 0.56 9.59
C ILE A 29 7.72 0.86 8.97
N VAL A 30 8.21 2.10 9.11
CA VAL A 30 9.54 2.54 8.69
C VAL A 30 10.29 3.10 9.89
N GLN A 31 11.52 2.62 10.13
CA GLN A 31 12.44 3.15 11.14
C GLN A 31 13.84 3.24 10.51
N ASP A 32 14.54 4.36 10.72
CA ASP A 32 15.87 4.61 10.13
C ASP A 32 15.94 4.29 8.62
N ALA A 33 14.92 4.72 7.87
CA ALA A 33 14.75 4.45 6.44
C ALA A 33 14.75 2.96 6.05
N PHE A 34 14.47 2.07 7.00
CA PHE A 34 14.31 0.63 6.83
C PHE A 34 12.88 0.16 7.13
N LEU A 35 12.43 -0.88 6.44
CA LEU A 35 11.07 -1.40 6.53
C LEU A 35 11.06 -2.42 7.65
N VAL A 36 10.39 -2.09 8.75
CA VAL A 36 10.37 -2.94 9.95
C VAL A 36 9.59 -4.24 9.70
N ILE A 37 8.64 -4.20 8.76
CA ILE A 37 7.89 -5.36 8.29
C ILE A 37 8.44 -5.87 6.96
N SER A 38 8.12 -7.10 6.59
CA SER A 38 8.44 -7.62 5.27
C SER A 38 7.61 -6.93 4.17
N GLN A 39 8.10 -6.96 2.92
CA GLN A 39 7.30 -6.52 1.76
C GLN A 39 5.98 -7.27 1.64
N LYS A 40 5.94 -8.56 2.03
CA LYS A 40 4.70 -9.34 2.03
C LYS A 40 3.70 -8.82 3.07
N GLU A 41 4.16 -8.51 4.28
CA GLU A 41 3.30 -7.92 5.31
C GLU A 41 2.80 -6.54 4.90
N LEU A 42 3.63 -5.73 4.24
CA LEU A 42 3.20 -4.46 3.65
C LEU A 42 2.11 -4.68 2.60
N ALA A 43 2.27 -5.69 1.71
CA ALA A 43 1.25 -6.05 0.75
C ALA A 43 -0.06 -6.52 1.40
N ASP A 44 0.03 -7.29 2.49
CA ASP A 44 -1.13 -7.73 3.26
C ASP A 44 -1.86 -6.52 3.93
N LEU A 45 -1.12 -5.47 4.34
CA LEU A 45 -1.71 -4.20 4.79
C LEU A 45 -2.43 -3.46 3.67
N LEU A 46 -1.86 -3.40 2.47
CA LEU A 46 -2.53 -2.79 1.31
C LEU A 46 -3.88 -3.43 1.03
N LEU A 47 -3.97 -4.76 1.11
CA LEU A 47 -5.22 -5.49 0.92
C LEU A 47 -6.26 -5.16 2.00
N LYS A 48 -5.84 -4.94 3.26
CA LYS A 48 -6.75 -4.49 4.33
C LYS A 48 -7.28 -3.08 4.06
N HIS A 49 -6.45 -2.19 3.54
CA HIS A 49 -6.90 -0.86 3.08
C HIS A 49 -7.89 -0.98 1.92
N GLU A 50 -7.56 -1.75 0.88
CA GLU A 50 -8.45 -1.97 -0.28
C GLU A 50 -9.80 -2.56 0.14
N TYR A 51 -9.80 -3.49 1.10
CA TYR A 51 -11.01 -4.04 1.68
C TYR A 51 -11.83 -2.98 2.41
N PHE A 52 -11.22 -2.15 3.27
CA PHE A 52 -11.93 -1.08 3.95
C PHE A 52 -12.60 -0.13 2.95
N ILE A 53 -11.83 0.31 1.96
CA ILE A 53 -12.23 1.29 0.96
C ILE A 53 -13.41 0.77 0.14
N SER A 54 -13.32 -0.48 -0.33
CA SER A 54 -14.40 -1.13 -1.10
C SER A 54 -15.63 -1.43 -0.26
N LYS A 55 -15.46 -1.79 1.02
CA LYS A 55 -16.57 -2.16 1.91
C LYS A 55 -17.34 -0.95 2.42
N TYR A 56 -16.66 0.17 2.65
CA TYR A 56 -17.25 1.37 3.25
C TYR A 56 -17.07 2.63 2.38
N PRO A 57 -17.61 2.63 1.14
CA PRO A 57 -17.41 3.72 0.17
C PRO A 57 -18.06 5.06 0.58
N ASN A 58 -18.89 5.07 1.62
CA ASN A 58 -19.52 6.27 2.17
C ASN A 58 -19.00 6.65 3.56
N SER A 59 -17.93 6.00 4.04
CA SER A 59 -17.37 6.31 5.36
C SER A 59 -16.74 7.70 5.37
N LYS A 60 -16.98 8.44 6.45
CA LYS A 60 -16.32 9.73 6.70
C LYS A 60 -14.80 9.59 6.93
N LEU A 61 -14.31 8.36 7.13
CA LEU A 61 -12.90 8.05 7.37
C LEU A 61 -12.10 7.83 6.08
N LEU A 62 -12.77 7.74 4.93
CA LEU A 62 -12.13 7.40 3.65
C LEU A 62 -10.97 8.30 3.30
N LYS A 63 -11.08 9.62 3.50
CA LYS A 63 -9.98 10.55 3.21
C LYS A 63 -8.67 10.14 3.89
N GLY A 64 -8.73 9.76 5.18
CA GLY A 64 -7.56 9.30 5.92
C GLY A 64 -7.07 7.93 5.47
N VAL A 65 -8.00 6.99 5.25
CA VAL A 65 -7.66 5.63 4.80
C VAL A 65 -7.03 5.64 3.39
N ASN A 66 -7.53 6.49 2.48
CA ASN A 66 -7.03 6.64 1.12
C ASN A 66 -5.66 7.32 1.09
N SER A 67 -5.46 8.36 1.89
CA SER A 67 -4.14 8.99 2.03
C SER A 67 -3.10 8.00 2.54
N ARG A 68 -3.43 7.22 3.58
CA ARG A 68 -2.54 6.21 4.12
C ARG A 68 -2.29 5.05 3.15
N TYR A 69 -3.33 4.57 2.46
CA TYR A 69 -3.21 3.56 1.41
C TYR A 69 -2.26 4.00 0.29
N LYS A 70 -2.42 5.23 -0.23
CA LYS A 70 -1.54 5.80 -1.26
C LYS A 70 -0.09 5.86 -0.79
N SER A 71 0.14 6.26 0.46
CA SER A 71 1.48 6.28 1.07
C SER A 71 2.10 4.88 1.17
N LEU A 72 1.39 3.91 1.75
CA LEU A 72 1.89 2.52 1.86
C LEU A 72 2.11 1.88 0.50
N GLN A 73 1.22 2.15 -0.46
CA GLN A 73 1.33 1.61 -1.81
C GLN A 73 2.58 2.17 -2.50
N LYS A 74 2.87 3.45 -2.32
CA LYS A 74 4.09 4.07 -2.82
C LYS A 74 5.34 3.45 -2.18
N THR A 75 5.34 3.24 -0.86
CA THR A 75 6.42 2.51 -0.15
C THR A 75 6.61 1.10 -0.70
N TYR A 76 5.53 0.36 -0.98
CA TYR A 76 5.62 -0.98 -1.53
C TYR A 76 6.19 -0.99 -2.96
N LEU A 77 5.78 -0.03 -3.78
CA LEU A 77 6.13 0.03 -5.21
C LEU A 77 7.49 0.69 -5.49
N LEU A 78 7.94 1.63 -4.66
CA LEU A 78 9.25 2.31 -4.77
C LEU A 78 10.33 1.73 -3.87
N GLY A 79 9.93 1.03 -2.81
CA GLY A 79 10.84 0.75 -1.70
C GLY A 79 11.15 2.02 -0.92
N ILE A 80 12.23 1.94 -0.15
CA ILE A 80 12.81 2.99 0.68
C ILE A 80 14.33 2.85 0.65
N ASP A 81 15.07 3.83 1.14
CA ASP A 81 16.53 3.92 0.98
C ASP A 81 17.27 2.63 1.38
N ASN A 82 16.96 2.04 2.55
CA ASN A 82 17.60 0.80 3.01
C ASN A 82 16.88 -0.47 2.54
N SER A 83 15.84 -0.36 1.71
CA SER A 83 15.12 -1.48 1.11
C SER A 83 14.58 -1.11 -0.28
N PRO A 84 15.47 -0.76 -1.22
CA PRO A 84 15.06 -0.33 -2.55
C PRO A 84 14.46 -1.48 -3.34
N VAL A 85 13.54 -1.17 -4.26
CA VAL A 85 12.99 -2.16 -5.21
C VAL A 85 13.69 -2.13 -6.56
N ILE A 86 14.36 -1.02 -6.91
CA ILE A 86 15.14 -0.84 -8.14
C ILE A 86 16.62 -0.69 -7.79
N ASP A 87 17.48 -1.36 -8.55
CA ASP A 87 18.90 -1.05 -8.67
C ASP A 87 19.07 0.15 -9.61
N ASP A 88 19.17 1.36 -9.05
CA ASP A 88 19.17 2.62 -9.82
C ASP A 88 20.37 2.73 -10.79
N SER A 89 21.48 2.06 -10.48
CA SER A 89 22.66 1.99 -11.37
C SER A 89 22.38 1.25 -12.67
N LYS A 90 21.37 0.36 -12.67
CA LYS A 90 20.97 -0.45 -13.82
C LYS A 90 19.57 -0.11 -14.30
N GLY A 91 18.77 0.61 -13.52
CA GLY A 91 17.35 0.82 -13.75
C GLY A 91 16.54 -0.49 -13.76
N LEU A 92 16.96 -1.50 -13.00
CA LEU A 92 16.32 -2.82 -12.99
C LEU A 92 15.73 -3.14 -11.62
N LEU A 93 14.55 -3.77 -11.58
CA LEU A 93 14.03 -4.31 -10.33
C LEU A 93 15.00 -5.34 -9.74
N TYR A 94 15.22 -5.26 -8.42
CA TYR A 94 15.90 -6.34 -7.71
C TYR A 94 15.09 -7.64 -7.83
N ALA A 95 15.78 -8.77 -7.96
CA ALA A 95 15.15 -10.08 -8.13
C ALA A 95 14.15 -10.41 -7.01
N LYS A 96 14.45 -10.01 -5.77
CA LYS A 96 13.55 -10.17 -4.62
C LYS A 96 12.25 -9.39 -4.78
N ALA A 97 12.33 -8.11 -5.17
CA ALA A 97 11.17 -7.26 -5.40
C ALA A 97 10.34 -7.77 -6.59
N LYS A 98 10.98 -8.13 -7.70
CA LYS A 98 10.30 -8.71 -8.88
C LYS A 98 9.53 -9.98 -8.52
N LYS A 99 10.14 -10.89 -7.74
CA LYS A 99 9.48 -12.12 -7.29
C LYS A 99 8.26 -11.85 -6.41
N GLU A 100 8.37 -10.88 -5.50
CA GLU A 100 7.26 -10.50 -4.63
C GLU A 100 6.11 -9.84 -5.40
N PHE A 101 6.43 -8.99 -6.38
CA PHE A 101 5.46 -8.39 -7.28
C PHE A 101 4.72 -9.43 -8.12
N GLN A 102 5.43 -10.40 -8.69
CA GLN A 102 4.83 -11.51 -9.43
C GLN A 102 3.88 -12.32 -8.53
N ARG A 103 4.35 -12.71 -7.32
CA ARG A 103 3.52 -13.38 -6.32
C ARG A 103 2.25 -12.59 -6.00
N PHE A 104 2.37 -11.28 -5.81
CA PHE A 104 1.23 -10.43 -5.45
C PHE A 104 0.18 -10.38 -6.57
N VAL A 105 0.60 -10.15 -7.82
CA VAL A 105 -0.30 -10.11 -8.98
C VAL A 105 -0.99 -11.45 -9.19
N GLU A 106 -0.27 -12.56 -9.05
CA GLU A 106 -0.82 -13.92 -9.18
C GLU A 106 -1.88 -14.20 -8.11
N ALA A 107 -1.61 -13.83 -6.85
CA ALA A 107 -2.51 -14.06 -5.74
C ALA A 107 -3.73 -13.11 -5.75
N TYR A 108 -3.54 -11.87 -6.19
CA TYR A 108 -4.53 -10.80 -6.07
C TYR A 108 -4.73 -10.03 -7.39
N PRO A 109 -5.11 -10.70 -8.50
CA PRO A 109 -5.13 -10.09 -9.83
C PRO A 109 -6.14 -8.93 -9.97
N LYS A 110 -7.15 -8.88 -9.09
CA LYS A 110 -8.19 -7.83 -9.07
C LYS A 110 -7.85 -6.65 -8.17
N SER A 111 -6.77 -6.71 -7.39
CA SER A 111 -6.34 -5.62 -6.53
C SER A 111 -6.00 -4.38 -7.37
N PRO A 112 -6.44 -3.17 -6.96
CA PRO A 112 -5.95 -1.92 -7.55
C PRO A 112 -4.43 -1.83 -7.53
N THR A 113 -3.76 -2.31 -6.47
CA THR A 113 -2.30 -2.39 -6.41
C THR A 113 -1.72 -3.28 -7.51
N SER A 114 -2.36 -4.41 -7.82
CA SER A 114 -1.89 -5.30 -8.91
C SER A 114 -1.88 -4.62 -10.27
N LYS A 115 -2.79 -3.66 -10.52
CA LYS A 115 -2.76 -2.87 -11.77
C LYS A 115 -1.48 -2.05 -11.88
N LEU A 116 -1.07 -1.39 -10.79
CA LEU A 116 0.17 -0.61 -10.76
C LEU A 116 1.39 -1.54 -10.87
N VAL A 117 1.41 -2.64 -10.12
CA VAL A 117 2.50 -3.63 -10.18
C VAL A 117 2.70 -4.16 -11.60
N ASN A 118 1.62 -4.47 -12.32
CA ASN A 118 1.71 -4.92 -13.72
C ASN A 118 2.35 -3.88 -14.65
N VAL A 119 2.07 -2.59 -14.44
CA VAL A 119 2.73 -1.52 -15.21
C VAL A 119 4.23 -1.52 -14.93
N ILE A 120 4.65 -1.67 -13.66
CA ILE A 120 6.07 -1.70 -13.28
C ILE A 120 6.76 -2.95 -13.83
N LEU A 121 6.14 -4.13 -13.74
CA LEU A 121 6.70 -5.39 -14.25
C LEU A 121 6.86 -5.41 -15.77
N ALA A 122 6.08 -4.60 -16.50
CA ALA A 122 6.20 -4.45 -17.94
C ALA A 122 7.39 -3.57 -18.38
N GLU A 123 7.97 -2.78 -17.45
CA GLU A 123 9.13 -1.97 -17.75
C GLU A 123 10.39 -2.82 -17.88
N LYS A 124 11.11 -2.63 -18.99
CA LYS A 124 12.41 -3.30 -19.20
C LYS A 124 13.51 -2.65 -18.38
N GLN A 125 13.44 -1.34 -18.23
CA GLN A 125 14.37 -0.52 -17.46
C GLN A 125 13.64 0.76 -17.02
N ILE A 126 13.79 1.14 -15.77
CA ILE A 126 13.20 2.35 -15.20
C ILE A 126 14.06 2.84 -14.03
N ASP A 127 14.44 4.11 -14.04
CA ASP A 127 15.13 4.75 -12.92
C ASP A 127 14.14 5.15 -11.81
N TYR A 128 14.66 5.48 -10.64
CA TYR A 128 13.85 5.83 -9.48
C TYR A 128 12.93 7.05 -9.72
N SER A 129 13.44 8.12 -10.34
CA SER A 129 12.69 9.36 -10.57
C SER A 129 11.53 9.14 -11.54
N THR A 130 11.79 8.41 -12.62
CA THR A 130 10.76 8.02 -13.59
C THR A 130 9.71 7.12 -12.93
N LEU A 131 10.12 6.14 -12.13
CA LEU A 131 9.17 5.29 -11.41
C LEU A 131 8.31 6.10 -10.42
N TYR A 132 8.92 7.01 -9.65
CA TYR A 132 8.22 7.88 -8.72
C TYR A 132 7.10 8.66 -9.40
N ASN A 133 7.44 9.37 -10.48
CA ASN A 133 6.49 10.19 -11.23
C ASN A 133 5.38 9.33 -11.83
N LYS A 134 5.73 8.15 -12.34
CA LYS A 134 4.76 7.22 -12.90
C LYS A 134 3.78 6.72 -11.84
N ILE A 135 4.24 6.35 -10.65
CA ILE A 135 3.37 5.91 -9.55
C ILE A 135 2.42 7.03 -9.15
N GLU A 136 2.89 8.28 -9.01
CA GLU A 136 2.00 9.40 -8.67
C GLU A 136 0.92 9.63 -9.73
N GLN A 137 1.29 9.56 -11.01
CA GLN A 137 0.32 9.65 -12.10
C GLN A 137 -0.70 8.52 -12.07
N LEU A 138 -0.26 7.27 -11.88
CA LEU A 138 -1.15 6.10 -11.84
C LEU A 138 -2.06 6.12 -10.61
N GLN A 139 -1.57 6.58 -9.45
CA GLN A 139 -2.40 6.79 -8.27
C GLN A 139 -3.46 7.87 -8.53
N ASN A 140 -3.09 8.98 -9.18
CA ASN A 140 -4.05 10.02 -9.55
C ASN A 140 -5.04 9.56 -10.63
N GLN A 141 -4.66 8.66 -11.53
CA GLN A 141 -5.54 8.15 -12.58
C GLN A 141 -6.48 7.06 -12.07
N PHE A 142 -5.96 6.08 -11.35
CA PHE A 142 -6.72 4.89 -10.95
C PHE A 142 -7.40 5.02 -9.60
N LEU A 143 -6.93 5.94 -8.75
CA LEU A 143 -7.43 6.16 -7.39
C LEU A 143 -7.97 7.59 -7.21
N TYR A 144 -8.38 8.25 -8.30
CA TYR A 144 -8.98 9.60 -8.28
C TYR A 144 -10.28 9.65 -7.47
N TRP A 145 -11.04 8.56 -7.51
CA TRP A 145 -12.34 8.40 -6.84
C TRP A 145 -12.22 7.76 -5.45
N LEU A 146 -10.98 7.61 -4.96
CA LEU A 146 -10.62 7.27 -3.58
C LEU A 146 -10.15 8.53 -2.84
#